data_AF-X1FBR8-F1
#
_entry.id   AF-X1FBR8-F1
#
_cell.length_a   1.000
_cell.length_b   1.000
_cell.length_c   1.000
_cell.angle_alpha   90.00
_cell.angle_beta   90.00
_cell.angle_gamma   90.00
#
_symmetry.space_group_name_H-M   'P 1'
#
loop_
_entity.id
_entity.type
_entity.pdbx_description
1 polymer ?
#
loop_
_entity_poly.entity_id
_entity_poly.type
_entity_poly.pdbx_seq_one_letter_code
_entity_poly.pdbx_strand_id
1 'polypeptide(L)' 'MRGVAIYKTMKTFWKRFKNQPIISRIIDYDLKDVVKAIKNAEVGKGYITKKPYPIVLYPLKEQIVE' A
#
# COMPACT_ATOMS: atom_id res chain seq x y z
N MET A 1 9.90 7.35 4.44
CA MET A 1 8.47 7.02 4.21
C MET A 1 8.19 5.58 4.64
N ARG A 2 7.26 5.35 5.60
CA ARG A 2 6.94 4.03 6.17
C ARG A 2 6.53 2.98 5.12
N GLY A 3 5.76 3.38 4.11
CA GLY A 3 5.26 2.47 3.07
C GLY A 3 6.34 1.86 2.17
N VAL A 4 7.43 2.60 1.89
CA VAL A 4 8.57 2.08 1.10
C VAL A 4 9.30 0.98 1.86
N ALA A 5 9.48 1.15 3.18
CA ALA A 5 10.11 0.15 4.03
C ALA A 5 9.27 -1.13 4.07
N ILE A 6 7.95 -1.01 4.28
CA ILE A 6 7.01 -2.15 4.27
C ILE A 6 7.07 -2.89 2.94
N TYR A 7 7.03 -2.18 1.81
CA TYR A 7 7.12 -2.80 0.49
C TYR A 7 8.44 -3.54 0.27
N LYS A 8 9.57 -2.96 0.69
CA LYS A 8 10.89 -3.61 0.59
C LYS A 8 10.91 -4.90 1.40
N THR A 9 10.34 -4.87 2.61
CA THR A 9 10.19 -6.03 3.50
C THR A 9 9.30 -7.11 2.89
N MET A 10 8.15 -6.75 2.31
CA MET A 10 7.28 -7.67 1.56
C MET A 10 8.03 -8.33 0.40
N LYS A 11 8.77 -7.54 -0.38
CA LYS A 11 9.56 -8.04 -1.52
C LYS A 11 10.65 -9.02 -1.08
N THR A 12 11.34 -8.75 0.03
CA THR A 12 12.36 -9.67 0.57
C THR A 12 11.74 -10.96 1.07
N PHE A 13 10.58 -10.89 1.75
CA PHE A 13 9.89 -12.08 2.22
C PHE A 13 9.27 -12.90 1.10
N TRP A 14 8.78 -12.26 0.03
CA TRP A 14 8.31 -12.96 -1.17
C TRP A 14 9.40 -13.83 -1.80
N LYS A 15 10.63 -13.30 -1.90
CA LYS A 15 11.77 -14.08 -2.40
C LYS A 15 12.08 -15.32 -1.55
N ARG A 16 11.83 -15.27 -0.24
CA ARG A 16 12.21 -16.33 0.71
C ARG A 16 11.11 -17.37 0.93
N PHE A 17 9.86 -16.93 1.11
CA PHE A 17 8.76 -17.80 1.49
C PHE A 17 7.84 -18.18 0.33
N LYS A 18 7.71 -17.31 -0.69
CA LYS A 18 6.73 -17.45 -1.79
C LYS A 18 5.30 -17.78 -1.32
N ASN A 19 4.94 -17.44 -0.09
CA ASN A 19 3.66 -17.76 0.51
C ASN A 19 3.00 -16.53 1.13
N GLN A 20 1.95 -16.02 0.47
CA GLN A 20 1.31 -14.74 0.78
C GLN A 20 0.73 -14.65 2.20
N PRO A 21 0.03 -15.67 2.74
CA PRO A 21 -0.54 -15.64 4.09
C PRO A 21 0.51 -15.64 5.19
N ILE A 22 1.67 -16.25 4.96
CA ILE A 22 2.79 -16.22 5.92
C ILE A 22 3.36 -14.80 5.96
N ILE A 23 3.51 -14.17 4.80
CA ILE A 23 4.04 -12.81 4.69
C ILE A 23 3.10 -11.80 5.36
N SER A 24 1.78 -11.94 5.18
CA SER A 24 0.80 -11.06 5.82
C SER A 24 0.84 -11.18 7.35
N ARG A 25 1.03 -12.39 7.88
CA ARG A 25 1.17 -12.62 9.33
C ARG A 25 2.46 -12.06 9.91
N ILE A 26 3.59 -12.18 9.21
CA ILE A 26 4.89 -11.68 9.69
C ILE A 26 4.93 -10.15 9.73
N ILE A 27 4.33 -9.49 8.73
CA ILE A 27 4.37 -8.04 8.59
C ILE A 27 3.19 -7.37 9.34
N ASP A 28 2.24 -8.16 9.83
CA ASP A 28 0.98 -7.71 10.42
C ASP A 28 0.27 -6.70 9.49
N TYR A 29 -0.02 -7.17 8.27
CA TYR A 29 -0.56 -6.35 7.20
C TYR A 29 -1.65 -7.08 6.44
N ASP A 30 -2.60 -6.34 5.88
CA ASP A 30 -3.70 -6.93 5.13
C ASP A 30 -3.22 -7.78 3.95
N LEU A 31 -3.74 -9.01 3.85
CA LEU A 31 -3.40 -9.95 2.80
C LEU A 31 -3.66 -9.35 1.41
N LYS A 32 -4.72 -8.56 1.26
CA LYS A 32 -5.07 -7.87 0.01
C LYS A 32 -3.96 -6.94 -0.47
N ASP A 33 -3.35 -6.21 0.45
CA ASP A 33 -2.27 -5.28 0.14
C ASP A 33 -0.95 -6.01 -0.12
N VAL A 34 -0.69 -7.10 0.60
CA VAL A 34 0.44 -8.01 0.33
C VAL A 34 0.35 -8.56 -1.10
N VAL A 35 -0.83 -9.05 -1.50
CA VAL A 35 -1.07 -9.57 -2.86
C VAL A 35 -0.84 -8.48 -3.91
N LYS A 36 -1.35 -7.27 -3.67
CA LYS A 36 -1.16 -6.13 -4.57
C LYS A 36 0.32 -5.74 -4.68
N ALA A 37 1.04 -5.71 -3.56
CA ALA A 37 2.46 -5.39 -3.52
C ALA A 37 3.31 -6.43 -4.27
N ILE A 38 3.01 -7.71 -4.11
CA ILE A 38 3.69 -8.81 -4.82
C ILE A 38 3.43 -8.72 -6.33
N LYS A 39 2.16 -8.54 -6.75
CA LYS A 39 1.82 -8.37 -8.17
C LYS A 39 2.56 -7.18 -8.79
N ASN A 40 2.62 -6.05 -8.08
CA ASN A 40 3.39 -4.90 -8.53
C ASN A 40 4.89 -5.23 -8.65
N ALA A 41 5.45 -5.95 -7.67
CA ALA A 41 6.85 -6.37 -7.68
C ALA A 41 7.19 -7.33 -8.83
N GLU A 42 6.27 -8.23 -9.21
CA GLU A 42 6.42 -9.16 -10.34
C GLU A 42 6.32 -8.47 -11.70
N VAL A 43 5.41 -7.50 -11.84
CA VAL A 43 5.24 -6.70 -13.06
C VAL A 43 6.35 -5.66 -13.25
N GLY A 44 7.31 -5.57 -12.31
CA GLY A 44 8.38 -4.57 -12.34
C GLY A 44 7.89 -3.14 -12.06
N LYS A 45 6.61 -2.98 -11.71
CA LYS A 45 6.06 -1.71 -11.22
C LYS A 45 6.58 -1.52 -9.79
N GLY A 46 7.57 -0.64 -9.62
CA GLY A 46 8.07 -0.26 -8.31
C GLY A 46 6.96 0.24 -7.38
N TYR A 47 7.28 0.39 -6.09
CA TYR A 47 6.33 0.96 -5.14
C TYR A 47 5.87 2.34 -5.64
N ILE A 48 4.56 2.45 -5.91
CA ILE A 48 3.96 3.72 -6.32
C ILE A 48 3.94 4.61 -5.08
N THR A 49 4.93 5.51 -4.97
CA THR A 49 5.05 6.49 -3.87
C THR A 49 3.98 7.58 -3.94
N LYS A 50 3.30 7.74 -5.08
CA LYS A 50 2.16 8.64 -5.21
C LYS A 50 0.91 8.00 -4.60
N LYS A 51 0.54 8.46 -3.41
CA LYS A 51 -0.84 8.36 -2.89
C LYS A 51 -1.77 8.81 -4.03
N PRO A 52 -2.81 8.05 -4.42
CA PRO A 52 -3.73 8.48 -5.47
C PRO A 52 -4.54 9.69 -4.95
N TYR A 53 -3.95 10.87 -5.12
CA TYR A 53 -4.43 12.22 -4.78
C TYR A 53 -4.87 12.44 -3.31
N PRO A 54 -4.77 13.67 -2.78
CA PRO A 54 -5.51 14.03 -1.58
C PRO A 54 -7.01 13.84 -1.89
N ILE A 55 -7.74 13.20 -0.98
CA ILE A 55 -9.19 13.38 -0.90
C ILE A 55 -9.38 14.89 -0.86
N VAL A 56 -9.97 15.45 -1.92
CA VAL A 56 -10.55 16.78 -1.83
C VAL A 56 -11.63 16.64 -0.78
N LEU A 57 -11.33 17.02 0.46
CA LEU A 57 -12.38 17.43 1.38
C LEU A 57 -13.07 18.56 0.64
N TYR A 58 -14.29 18.31 0.15
CA TYR A 58 -15.14 19.37 -0.33
C TYR A 58 -15.05 20.50 0.69
N PRO A 59 -14.69 21.74 0.30
CA PRO A 59 -14.87 22.85 1.20
C PRO A 59 -16.36 22.84 1.51
N LEU A 60 -16.69 22.52 2.76
CA LEU A 60 -18.03 22.68 3.30
C LEU A 60 -18.32 24.16 3.06
N LYS A 61 -19.05 24.49 1.99
CA LYS A 61 -19.44 25.86 1.70
C LYS A 61 -20.26 26.29 2.90
N GLU A 62 -19.66 27.13 3.74
CA GLU A 62 -20.37 27.93 4.71
C GLU A 62 -21.33 28.81 3.90
N GLN A 63 -22.54 28.31 3.69
CA GLN A 63 -23.68 29.14 3.36
C GLN A 63 -24.04 29.86 4.66
N ILE A 64 -23.39 30.99 4.90
CA ILE A 64 -23.97 32.00 5.78
C ILE A 64 -25.20 32.51 5.02
N VAL A 65 -26.38 32.18 5.54
CA VAL A 65 -27.66 32.70 5.06
C VAL A 65 -27.71 34.16 5.50
N GLU A 66 -27.86 35.06 4.53
CA GLU A 66 -28.18 36.48 4.73
C GLU A 66 -29.63 36.66 5.20
#